data_AF-X6GX73-F1
#
_entry.id   AF-X6GX73-F1
#
_cell.length_a   1.000
_cell.length_b   1.000
_cell.length_c   1.000
_cell.angle_alpha   90.00
_cell.angle_beta   90.00
_cell.angle_gamma   90.00
#
_symmetry.space_group_name_H-M   'P 1'
#
loop_
_entity.id
_entity.type
_entity.pdbx_description
1 polymer ?
#
loop_
_entity_poly.entity_id
_entity_poly.type
_entity_poly.pdbx_seq_one_letter_code
_entity_poly.pdbx_strand_id
1 'polypeptide(L)' 'MNLSAPTQIVFIISVVIAIIGVLAALGVLAFIPLASVWIVLIAFIVLAGGCLMRGA' A
#
# COMPACT_ATOMS: atom_id res chain seq x y z
N MET A 1 7.70 19.67 7.28
CA MET A 1 6.63 18.68 7.02
C MET A 1 6.62 17.69 8.17
N ASN A 2 5.88 17.98 9.25
CA ASN A 2 5.67 17.05 10.37
C ASN A 2 4.42 16.21 10.08
N LEU A 3 4.47 15.41 9.01
CA LEU A 3 3.45 14.37 8.85
C LEU A 3 3.74 13.32 9.91
N SER A 4 2.86 13.23 10.91
CA SER A 4 3.00 12.23 11.96
C SER A 4 3.08 10.85 11.32
N ALA A 5 4.01 10.03 11.82
CA ALA A 5 4.17 8.67 11.33
C ALA A 5 2.80 7.98 11.26
N PRO A 6 2.49 7.18 10.22
CA PRO A 6 1.25 6.43 10.18
C PRO A 6 1.18 5.48 11.38
N THR A 7 -0.02 5.06 11.77
CA THR A 7 -0.15 4.05 12.83
C THR A 7 0.55 2.76 12.39
N GLN A 8 1.13 2.02 13.35
CA GLN A 8 1.86 0.79 13.04
C GLN A 8 0.98 -0.22 12.26
N ILE A 9 -0.32 -0.25 12.57
CA ILE A 9 -1.31 -1.06 11.85
C ILE A 9 -1.45 -0.63 10.40
N VAL A 10 -1.64 0.67 10.11
CA VAL A 10 -1.80 1.17 8.74
C VAL A 10 -0.53 0.96 7.92
N PHE A 11 0.64 1.14 8.54
CA PHE A 11 1.91 0.83 7.91
C PHE A 11 1.99 -0.65 7.50
N ILE A 12 1.70 -1.57 8.43
CA ILE A 12 1.70 -3.02 8.14
C ILE A 12 0.72 -3.35 7.00
N ILE A 13 -0.50 -2.81 7.02
CA ILE A 13 -1.50 -3.02 5.96
C ILE A 13 -0.96 -2.56 4.61
N SER A 14 -0.39 -1.35 4.54
CA SER A 14 0.17 -0.81 3.30
C SER A 14 1.30 -1.68 2.74
N VAL A 15 2.19 -2.19 3.61
CA VAL A 15 3.31 -3.05 3.23
C VAL A 15 2.80 -4.38 2.67
N VAL A 16 1.79 -4.98 3.29
CA VAL A 16 1.18 -6.22 2.79
C VAL A 16 0.59 -6.01 1.39
N ILE A 17 -0.16 -4.93 1.16
CA ILE A 17 -0.73 -4.63 -0.16
C ILE A 17 0.38 -4.40 -1.20
N ALA A 18 1.46 -3.71 -0.83
CA ALA A 18 2.60 -3.50 -1.71
C ALA A 18 3.27 -4.83 -2.09
N ILE A 19 3.44 -5.76 -1.15
CA ILE A 19 3.98 -7.10 -1.42
C ILE A 19 3.08 -7.86 -2.40
N ILE A 20 1.75 -7.79 -2.24
CA ILE A 20 0.80 -8.41 -3.18
C ILE A 20 0.97 -7.81 -4.59
N GLY A 21 1.11 -6.48 -4.70
CA GLY A 21 1.35 -5.83 -5.98
C GLY A 21 2.66 -6.28 -6.65
N VAL A 22 3.73 -6.45 -5.88
CA VAL A 22 5.01 -6.98 -6.37
C VAL A 22 4.88 -8.43 -6.82
N LEU A 23 4.23 -9.28 -6.04
CA LEU A 23 3.98 -10.68 -6.41
C LEU A 23 3.11 -10.79 -7.68
N ALA A 24 2.15 -9.88 -7.86
CA ALA A 24 1.37 -9.79 -9.10
C ALA A 24 2.22 -9.36 -10.29
N ALA A 25 3.16 -8.42 -10.11
CA ALA A 25 4.09 -8.01 -11.17
C ALA A 25 5.03 -9.15 -11.60
N LEU A 26 5.41 -10.02 -10.67
CA LEU A 26 6.22 -11.21 -10.92
C LEU A 26 5.44 -12.38 -11.53
N GLY A 27 4.13 -12.23 -11.75
CA GLY A 27 3.27 -13.28 -12.31
C GLY A 27 2.92 -14.40 -11.32
N VAL A 28 3.29 -14.28 -10.04
CA VAL A 28 2.94 -15.25 -8.99
C VAL A 28 1.42 -15.25 -8.73
N LEU A 29 0.78 -14.09 -8.94
CA LEU A 29 -0.67 -13.90 -8.81
C LEU A 29 -1.33 -13.70 -10.19
N ALA A 30 -1.00 -14.55 -11.17
CA ALA A 30 -1.50 -14.45 -12.55
C ALA A 30 -3.03 -14.59 -12.70
N PHE A 31 -3.74 -15.01 -11.65
CA PHE A 31 -5.20 -15.09 -11.62
C PHE A 31 -5.89 -13.76 -11.29
N ILE A 32 -5.15 -12.72 -10.92
CA ILE A 32 -5.70 -11.39 -10.61
C ILE A 32 -5.73 -10.58 -11.92
N PRO A 33 -6.91 -10.29 -12.51
CA PRO A 33 -7.02 -9.50 -13.73
C PRO A 33 -6.91 -7.99 -13.43
N LEU A 34 -5.91 -7.61 -12.63
CA LEU A 34 -5.67 -6.24 -12.21
C LEU A 34 -4.19 -5.93 -12.40
N ALA A 35 -3.86 -4.84 -13.09
CA ALA A 35 -2.46 -4.49 -13.31
C ALA A 35 -1.78 -4.23 -11.95
N SER A 36 -0.59 -4.80 -11.77
CA SER A 36 0.20 -4.70 -10.54
C SER A 36 0.42 -3.26 -10.08
N VAL A 37 0.55 -2.34 -11.02
CA VAL A 37 0.67 -0.88 -10.77
C VAL A 37 -0.50 -0.35 -9.93
N TRP A 38 -1.73 -0.80 -10.18
CA TRP A 38 -2.91 -0.35 -9.43
C TRP A 38 -2.92 -0.89 -8.00
N ILE A 39 -2.42 -2.10 -7.80
CA ILE A 39 -2.33 -2.72 -6.46
C ILE A 39 -1.30 -1.95 -5.61
N VAL A 40 -0.14 -1.64 -6.19
CA VAL A 40 0.90 -0.84 -5.52
C VAL A 40 0.42 0.59 -5.28
N LEU A 41 -0.31 1.19 -6.22
CA LEU A 41 -0.91 2.53 -6.05
C LEU A 41 -1.84 2.57 -4.82
N ILE A 42 -2.69 1.57 -4.65
CA ILE A 42 -3.57 1.46 -3.47
C ILE A 42 -2.75 1.40 -2.19
N ALA A 43 -1.64 0.64 -2.16
CA ALA A 43 -0.76 0.59 -1.00
C ALA A 43 -0.23 1.98 -0.60
N PHE A 44 0.19 2.78 -1.59
CA PHE A 44 0.65 4.15 -1.36
C PHE A 44 -0.46 5.10 -0.93
N ILE A 45 -1.67 4.97 -1.47
CA ILE A 45 -2.82 5.75 -1.04
C ILE A 45 -3.15 5.46 0.43
N VAL A 46 -3.16 4.18 0.83
CA VAL A 46 -3.39 3.77 2.22
C VAL A 46 -2.32 4.33 3.15
N LEU A 47 -1.05 4.26 2.75
CA LEU A 47 0.06 4.81 3.53
C LEU A 47 -0.06 6.33 3.68
N ALA A 48 -0.31 7.04 2.57
CA ALA A 48 -0.45 8.49 2.56
C ALA A 48 -1.66 8.95 3.40
N GLY A 49 -2.80 8.28 3.28
CA GLY A 49 -3.98 8.51 4.12
C GLY A 49 -3.67 8.29 5.60
N GLY A 50 -2.94 7.23 5.94
CA GLY A 50 -2.49 6.97 7.31
C GLY A 50 -1.59 8.05 7.89
N CYS A 51 -0.68 8.60 7.09
CA CYS A 51 0.18 9.72 7.47
C CYS A 51 -0.63 11.02 7.69
N LEU A 52 -1.62 11.28 6.82
CA LEU A 52 -2.47 12.47 6.91
C LEU A 52 -3.40 12.43 8.12
N MET A 53 -4.04 11.29 8.39
CA MET A 53 -4.99 11.14 9.51
C MET A 53 -4.32 11.22 10.89
N ARG A 54 -3.01 10.94 10.99
CA ARG A 54 -2.27 11.09 12.24
C ARG A 54 -1.61 12.47 12.37
N GLY A 55 -1.52 13.20 11.27
CA GLY A 55 -1.01 14.58 11.22
C GLY A 55 -2.08 15.67 11.40
N ALA A 56 -3.37 15.31 11.28
CA ALA A 56 -4.53 16.15 11.63
C ALA A 56 -4.92 15.95 13.11
#